data_AF-A0A954SEJ7-F1
#
_entry.id   AF-A0A954SEJ7-F1
#
_cell.length_a   1.000
_cell.length_b   1.000
_cell.length_c   1.000
_cell.angle_alpha   90.00
_cell.angle_beta   90.00
_cell.angle_gamma   90.00
#
_symmetry.space_group_name_H-M   'P 1'
#
loop_
_entity.id
_entity.type
_entity.pdbx_description
1 polymer ?
#
loop_
_entity_poly.entity_id
_entity_poly.type
_entity_poly.pdbx_seq_one_letter_code
_entity_poly.pdbx_strand_id
1 'polypeptide(L)'
;LFIEMRHGETWLVNDAAVQPKGKAENGIPSVKKLARTLNRSAEFLSSYAAVDRQGLQKTATSTFYEQCLAVADLASVSVPVADLLVDDYELRHYPDRRELLLESNDTTYMLTLQQTDEKGKAEETSSPEVRINEITIFEQGGDQVKRVSAMFRSHAVVQLFGRAIYERDLPTLKKLSSTDFNGRVWDHEAAALLGVMPLPEIESPEVRVISTVFRGDTTEVTVSQGSRATTYVLGLQNSWLVVDDVILPSHKRPTSLKKNLELLLPMYAFTSSLYRDDLRGLLTYSADALDKIVWRQVDHVPQLQTDLVSALMLPVESVKAEEPWSIVQLGNKDVGAEVKLVREGKRFVVHDIGAWDARTMTARYDMMQSLRHRLAIGDIPVKTYGQSPSVMQAGAEVAAPTQDVAPATSPIQQSVYEVEVPQ
;
A
#
# COMPACT_ATOMS: atom_id res chain seq x y z
N LEU A 1 -35.82 -10.85 28.21
CA LEU A 1 -35.32 -10.85 29.60
C LEU A 1 -35.54 -9.45 30.17
N PHE A 2 -36.41 -9.29 31.17
CA PHE A 2 -36.63 -8.02 31.87
C PHE A 2 -35.60 -7.91 32.99
N ILE A 3 -34.85 -6.80 33.08
CA ILE A 3 -34.05 -6.53 34.28
C ILE A 3 -34.82 -5.51 35.12
N GLU A 4 -35.35 -6.03 36.21
CA GLU A 4 -36.06 -5.30 37.25
C GLU A 4 -35.05 -4.56 38.12
N MET A 5 -35.22 -3.26 38.33
CA MET A 5 -34.54 -2.54 39.40
C MET A 5 -35.57 -2.02 40.39
N ARG A 6 -35.37 -2.36 41.66
CA ARG A 6 -36.18 -1.89 42.77
C ARG A 6 -35.64 -0.57 43.27
N HIS A 7 -36.46 0.49 43.24
CA HIS A 7 -36.15 1.76 43.90
C HIS A 7 -37.20 2.00 45.00
N GLY A 8 -36.85 1.68 46.24
CA GLY A 8 -37.79 1.74 47.38
C GLY A 8 -38.92 0.69 47.28
N GLU A 9 -40.17 1.15 47.32
CA GLU A 9 -41.38 0.31 47.21
C GLU A 9 -41.91 0.19 45.76
N THR A 10 -41.29 0.88 44.81
CA THR A 10 -41.71 0.87 43.40
C THR A 10 -40.73 0.11 42.51
N TRP A 11 -41.27 -0.71 41.63
CA TRP A 11 -40.53 -1.37 40.56
C TRP A 11 -40.35 -0.41 39.38
N LEU A 12 -39.11 -0.26 38.90
CA LEU A 12 -38.79 0.52 37.72
C LEU A 12 -38.25 -0.40 36.62
N VAL A 13 -38.79 -0.24 35.42
CA VAL A 13 -38.29 -0.93 34.22
C VAL A 13 -37.06 -0.18 33.72
N ASN A 14 -35.88 -0.81 33.79
CA ASN A 14 -34.64 -0.20 33.29
C ASN A 14 -34.43 -0.45 31.78
N ASP A 15 -34.86 -1.61 31.29
CA ASP A 15 -34.73 -2.01 29.90
C ASP A 15 -35.78 -3.06 29.54
N ALA A 16 -36.17 -3.08 28.27
CA ALA A 16 -37.09 -4.05 27.72
C ALA A 16 -36.39 -4.83 26.61
N ALA A 17 -36.63 -6.14 26.59
CA ALA A 17 -36.15 -6.95 25.48
C ALA A 17 -37.08 -6.79 24.28
N VAL A 18 -36.51 -6.51 23.11
CA VAL A 18 -37.25 -6.48 21.85
C VAL A 18 -36.72 -7.56 20.93
N GLN A 19 -37.62 -8.16 20.14
CA GLN A 19 -37.19 -9.01 19.05
C GLN A 19 -36.63 -8.11 17.94
N PRO A 20 -35.40 -8.36 17.48
CA PRO A 20 -34.82 -7.60 16.39
C PRO A 20 -35.73 -7.58 15.16
N LYS A 21 -35.84 -6.41 14.52
CA LYS A 21 -36.40 -6.28 13.17
C LYS A 21 -35.33 -6.65 12.13
N GLY A 22 -35.72 -7.38 11.08
CA GLY A 22 -34.87 -7.69 9.93
C GLY A 22 -34.55 -9.18 9.76
N LYS A 23 -33.81 -9.51 8.70
CA LYS A 23 -33.40 -10.89 8.38
C LYS A 23 -32.21 -11.39 9.21
N ALA A 24 -31.50 -10.49 9.90
CA ALA A 24 -30.29 -10.80 10.63
C ALA A 24 -30.60 -11.23 12.08
N GLU A 25 -30.08 -12.39 12.50
CA GLU A 25 -30.26 -12.92 13.87
C GLU A 25 -29.51 -12.12 14.95
N ASN A 26 -28.68 -11.14 14.56
CA ASN A 26 -27.77 -10.41 15.44
C ASN A 26 -28.21 -8.97 15.76
N GLY A 27 -29.50 -8.65 15.78
CA GLY A 27 -29.93 -7.30 16.15
C GLY A 27 -29.84 -7.01 17.66
N ILE A 28 -30.14 -5.77 18.06
CA ILE A 28 -29.99 -5.32 19.45
C ILE A 28 -31.22 -5.74 20.28
N PRO A 29 -31.08 -6.65 21.27
CA PRO A 29 -32.21 -7.15 22.04
C PRO A 29 -32.64 -6.20 23.18
N SER A 30 -32.20 -4.94 23.18
CA SER A 30 -32.41 -3.95 24.26
C SER A 30 -33.03 -2.70 23.66
N VAL A 31 -34.24 -2.35 24.09
CA VAL A 31 -34.96 -1.15 23.64
C VAL A 31 -34.15 0.10 23.95
N LYS A 32 -33.52 0.16 25.13
CA LYS A 32 -32.68 1.31 25.53
C LYS A 32 -31.47 1.47 24.61
N LYS A 33 -30.78 0.38 24.28
CA LYS A 33 -29.63 0.42 23.37
C LYS A 33 -30.06 0.73 21.93
N LEU A 34 -31.19 0.19 21.48
CA LEU A 34 -31.78 0.45 20.17
C LEU A 34 -32.13 1.93 20.02
N ALA A 35 -32.95 2.48 20.93
CA ALA A 35 -33.38 3.87 20.90
C ALA A 35 -32.19 4.85 20.91
N ARG A 36 -31.16 4.56 21.71
CA ARG A 36 -29.92 5.37 21.71
C ARG A 36 -29.19 5.34 20.37
N THR A 37 -29.14 4.17 19.72
CA THR A 37 -28.49 4.02 18.40
C THR A 37 -29.26 4.83 17.36
N LEU A 38 -30.58 4.66 17.30
CA LEU A 38 -31.44 5.34 16.34
C LEU A 38 -31.43 6.86 16.56
N ASN A 39 -31.58 7.32 17.79
CA ASN A 39 -31.54 8.76 18.11
C ASN A 39 -30.19 9.36 17.76
N ARG A 40 -29.07 8.69 18.08
CA ARG A 40 -27.74 9.18 17.72
C ARG A 40 -27.54 9.26 16.21
N SER A 41 -27.98 8.25 15.47
CA SER A 41 -27.96 8.27 14.00
C SER A 41 -28.81 9.41 13.44
N ALA A 42 -30.02 9.60 13.97
CA ALA A 42 -30.91 10.68 13.52
C ALA A 42 -30.35 12.07 13.81
N GLU A 43 -29.76 12.28 14.99
CA GLU A 43 -29.06 13.51 15.36
C GLU A 43 -27.87 13.77 14.43
N PHE A 44 -27.07 12.74 14.13
CA PHE A 44 -25.94 12.86 13.20
C PHE A 44 -26.41 13.23 11.78
N LEU A 45 -27.38 12.51 11.23
CA LEU A 45 -27.89 12.75 9.88
C LEU A 45 -28.52 14.15 9.77
N SER A 46 -29.28 14.57 10.79
CA SER A 46 -29.84 15.92 10.85
C SER A 46 -28.74 16.99 10.90
N SER A 47 -27.69 16.76 11.69
CA SER A 47 -26.52 17.65 11.76
C SER A 47 -25.77 17.70 10.44
N TYR A 48 -25.66 16.57 9.74
CA TYR A 48 -25.04 16.49 8.41
C TYR A 48 -25.82 17.31 7.38
N ALA A 49 -27.15 17.13 7.30
CA ALA A 49 -28.02 17.88 6.39
C ALA A 49 -28.02 19.38 6.69
N ALA A 50 -27.94 19.77 7.96
CA ALA A 50 -27.89 21.17 8.39
C ALA A 50 -26.49 21.81 8.29
N VAL A 51 -25.45 21.04 7.91
CA VAL A 51 -24.04 21.48 7.94
C VAL A 51 -23.61 21.94 9.35
N ASP A 52 -24.22 21.37 10.40
CA ASP A 52 -23.94 21.69 11.81
C ASP A 52 -22.68 20.96 12.30
N ARG A 53 -21.54 21.66 12.24
CA ARG A 53 -20.24 21.13 12.69
C ARG A 53 -20.21 20.78 14.17
N GLN A 54 -20.97 21.48 15.02
CA GLN A 54 -20.98 21.21 16.46
C GLN A 54 -21.80 19.95 16.75
N GLY A 55 -22.95 19.81 16.09
CA GLY A 55 -23.75 18.59 16.11
C GLY A 55 -22.98 17.37 15.61
N LEU A 56 -22.25 17.51 14.51
CA LEU A 56 -21.37 16.44 13.99
C LEU A 56 -20.25 16.07 14.97
N GLN A 57 -19.60 17.05 15.61
CA GLN A 57 -18.56 16.78 16.60
C GLN A 57 -19.07 15.98 17.80
N LYS A 58 -20.30 16.28 18.24
CA LYS A 58 -20.93 15.60 19.38
C LYS A 58 -21.36 14.18 19.05
N THR A 59 -21.73 13.93 17.80
CA THR A 59 -22.37 12.68 17.37
C THR A 59 -21.41 11.70 16.68
N ALA A 60 -20.29 12.19 16.14
CA ALA A 60 -19.25 11.37 15.51
C ALA A 60 -18.12 10.99 16.48
N THR A 61 -17.37 9.94 16.17
CA THR A 61 -16.10 9.63 16.84
C THR A 61 -15.12 10.79 16.62
N SER A 62 -14.21 11.03 17.58
CA SER A 62 -13.21 12.10 17.45
C SER A 62 -12.38 11.93 16.18
N THR A 63 -11.97 10.69 15.88
CA THR A 63 -11.22 10.33 14.68
C THR A 63 -12.00 10.68 13.41
N PHE A 64 -13.27 10.28 13.29
CA PHE A 64 -14.06 10.56 12.09
C PHE A 64 -14.36 12.06 11.95
N TYR A 65 -14.59 12.76 13.05
CA TYR A 65 -14.79 14.20 13.01
C TYR A 65 -13.52 14.95 12.60
N GLU A 66 -12.45 14.84 13.39
CA GLU A 66 -11.24 15.65 13.24
C GLU A 66 -10.53 15.38 11.90
N GLN A 67 -10.52 14.13 11.45
CA GLN A 67 -9.75 13.73 10.26
C GLN A 67 -10.55 13.80 8.96
N CYS A 68 -11.87 13.96 9.05
CA CYS A 68 -12.75 13.93 7.90
C CYS A 68 -13.79 15.05 7.97
N LEU A 69 -14.75 14.96 8.89
CA LEU A 69 -15.89 15.88 8.90
C LEU A 69 -15.57 17.31 9.31
N ALA A 70 -14.44 17.63 9.95
CA ALA A 70 -14.14 18.99 10.40
C ALA A 70 -13.82 19.93 9.23
N VAL A 71 -13.17 19.41 8.19
CA VAL A 71 -12.67 20.18 7.04
C VAL A 71 -13.35 19.81 5.72
N ALA A 72 -14.18 18.77 5.70
CA ALA A 72 -14.89 18.32 4.50
C ALA A 72 -15.91 19.36 4.01
N ASP A 73 -16.05 19.50 2.69
CA ASP A 73 -17.20 20.14 2.08
C ASP A 73 -18.39 19.17 2.09
N LEU A 74 -19.25 19.27 3.11
CA LEU A 74 -20.35 18.32 3.30
C LEU A 74 -21.35 18.33 2.14
N ALA A 75 -21.43 19.43 1.37
CA ALA A 75 -22.29 19.51 0.20
C ALA A 75 -21.77 18.69 -0.98
N SER A 76 -20.47 18.34 -1.01
CA SER A 76 -19.88 17.56 -2.09
C SER A 76 -20.29 16.08 -2.07
N VAL A 77 -20.87 15.61 -0.96
CA VAL A 77 -21.38 14.25 -0.80
C VAL A 77 -22.83 14.33 -0.31
N SER A 78 -23.76 14.16 -1.24
CA SER A 78 -25.19 14.20 -0.95
C SER A 78 -25.65 12.92 -0.24
N VAL A 79 -26.33 13.10 0.90
CA VAL A 79 -26.99 12.02 1.64
C VAL A 79 -28.48 12.38 1.74
N PRO A 80 -29.42 11.52 1.29
CA PRO A 80 -30.86 11.82 1.26
C PRO A 80 -31.49 11.71 2.66
N VAL A 81 -31.06 12.57 3.58
CA VAL A 81 -31.40 12.48 5.02
C VAL A 81 -32.90 12.44 5.28
N ALA A 82 -33.71 13.18 4.53
CA ALA A 82 -35.16 13.18 4.71
C ALA A 82 -35.78 11.79 4.49
N ASP A 83 -35.34 11.08 3.45
CA ASP A 83 -35.81 9.73 3.12
C ASP A 83 -35.31 8.73 4.18
N LEU A 84 -34.02 8.81 4.51
CA LEU A 84 -33.36 7.89 5.46
C LEU A 84 -33.91 7.96 6.90
N LEU A 85 -34.57 9.05 7.28
CA LEU A 85 -35.18 9.20 8.60
C LEU A 85 -36.61 8.64 8.69
N VAL A 86 -37.25 8.35 7.55
CA VAL A 86 -38.64 7.90 7.49
C VAL A 86 -38.75 6.42 7.14
N ASP A 87 -37.82 5.91 6.34
CA ASP A 87 -37.86 4.54 5.83
C ASP A 87 -37.51 3.46 6.87
N ASP A 88 -37.78 2.20 6.50
CA ASP A 88 -37.45 1.03 7.31
C ASP A 88 -35.93 0.92 7.53
N TYR A 89 -35.55 0.32 8.65
CA TYR A 89 -34.16 0.13 9.04
C TYR A 89 -33.84 -1.33 9.34
N GLU A 90 -32.60 -1.73 9.05
CA GLU A 90 -31.99 -2.95 9.57
C GLU A 90 -30.83 -2.58 10.50
N LEU A 91 -30.78 -3.21 11.67
CA LEU A 91 -29.71 -2.94 12.64
C LEU A 91 -28.99 -4.22 13.03
N ARG A 92 -27.68 -4.25 12.76
CA ARG A 92 -26.78 -5.34 13.12
C ARG A 92 -25.92 -4.96 14.32
N HIS A 93 -25.78 -5.90 15.26
CA HIS A 93 -24.97 -5.73 16.45
C HIS A 93 -23.73 -6.63 16.40
N TYR A 94 -22.58 -6.03 16.66
CA TYR A 94 -21.30 -6.69 16.86
C TYR A 94 -20.73 -6.34 18.25
N PRO A 95 -19.72 -7.07 18.76
CA PRO A 95 -19.15 -6.81 20.08
C PRO A 95 -18.60 -5.38 20.27
N ASP A 96 -17.99 -4.82 19.22
CA ASP A 96 -17.29 -3.53 19.24
C ASP A 96 -18.03 -2.41 18.48
N ARG A 97 -19.00 -2.77 17.64
CA ARG A 97 -19.71 -1.83 16.78
C ARG A 97 -21.16 -2.21 16.51
N ARG A 98 -21.88 -1.28 15.92
CA ARG A 98 -23.26 -1.44 15.41
C ARG A 98 -23.30 -0.93 13.99
N GLU A 99 -24.10 -1.56 13.15
CA GLU A 99 -24.28 -1.15 11.76
C GLU A 99 -25.77 -0.93 11.52
N LEU A 100 -26.14 0.32 11.23
CA LEU A 100 -27.49 0.72 10.87
C LEU A 100 -27.55 0.84 9.35
N LEU A 101 -28.34 -0.03 8.71
CA LEU A 101 -28.60 -0.02 7.28
C LEU A 101 -29.93 0.69 7.04
N LEU A 102 -29.88 1.67 6.15
CA LEU A 102 -31.01 2.49 5.71
C LEU A 102 -31.05 2.42 4.18
N GLU A 103 -32.24 2.27 3.61
CA GLU A 103 -32.40 2.21 2.16
C GLU A 103 -33.02 3.52 1.65
N SER A 104 -32.57 4.00 0.50
CA SER A 104 -33.19 5.13 -0.21
C SER A 104 -32.81 5.04 -1.68
N ASN A 105 -33.80 5.12 -2.58
CA ASN A 105 -33.60 5.15 -4.04
C ASN A 105 -32.62 4.08 -4.54
N ASP A 106 -32.88 2.81 -4.23
CA ASP A 106 -32.04 1.65 -4.58
C ASP A 106 -30.58 1.70 -4.07
N THR A 107 -30.30 2.58 -3.12
CA THR A 107 -28.99 2.74 -2.49
C THR A 107 -29.08 2.38 -1.02
N THR A 108 -28.15 1.57 -0.52
CA THR A 108 -28.07 1.25 0.92
C THR A 108 -27.03 2.13 1.59
N TYR A 109 -27.43 2.82 2.65
CA TYR A 109 -26.57 3.63 3.50
C TYR A 109 -26.33 2.88 4.81
N MET A 110 -25.08 2.52 5.06
CA MET A 110 -24.67 1.88 6.31
C MET A 110 -23.95 2.89 7.18
N LEU A 111 -24.55 3.24 8.32
CA LEU A 111 -23.90 3.99 9.38
C LEU A 111 -23.21 3.01 10.31
N THR A 112 -21.88 3.09 10.39
CA THR A 112 -21.11 2.33 11.36
C THR A 112 -20.98 3.14 12.65
N LEU A 113 -21.49 2.59 13.75
CA LEU A 113 -21.40 3.21 15.07
C LEU A 113 -20.45 2.44 15.97
N GLN A 114 -19.56 3.15 16.66
CA GLN A 114 -18.62 2.57 17.61
C GLN A 114 -19.06 2.88 19.05
N GLN A 115 -18.89 1.92 19.95
CA GLN A 115 -19.03 2.18 21.38
C GLN A 115 -17.74 2.85 21.87
N THR A 116 -17.87 4.05 22.41
CA THR A 116 -16.76 4.76 23.03
C THR A 116 -16.88 4.64 24.55
N ASP A 117 -15.92 3.93 25.14
CA ASP A 117 -15.68 4.03 26.57
C ASP A 117 -14.93 5.35 26.79
N GLU A 118 -15.60 6.39 27.28
CA GLU A 118 -14.90 7.58 27.76
C GLU A 118 -14.07 7.17 28.98
N LYS A 119 -12.81 6.78 28.72
CA LYS A 119 -11.78 6.60 29.75
C LYS A 119 -11.55 7.96 30.41
N GLY A 120 -12.21 8.22 31.53
CA GLY A 120 -11.95 9.42 32.34
C GLY A 120 -13.01 9.83 33.34
N LYS A 121 -14.26 9.36 33.23
CA LYS A 121 -15.31 9.62 34.23
C LYS A 121 -16.02 8.33 34.60
N ALA A 122 -15.38 7.56 35.47
CA ALA A 122 -16.00 6.43 36.14
C ALA A 122 -17.05 6.95 37.15
N GLU A 123 -18.20 7.38 36.64
CA GLU A 123 -19.45 7.15 37.36
C GLU A 123 -19.98 5.80 36.87
N GLU A 124 -20.05 4.82 37.77
CA GLU A 124 -20.45 3.41 37.53
C GLU A 124 -21.87 3.22 36.94
N THR A 125 -22.51 4.29 36.48
CA THR A 125 -23.86 4.32 35.89
C THR A 125 -23.90 4.89 34.47
N SER A 126 -22.80 5.47 33.96
CA SER A 126 -22.71 5.97 32.59
C SER A 126 -22.65 4.78 31.62
N SER A 127 -23.73 4.55 30.88
CA SER A 127 -23.72 3.56 29.80
C SER A 127 -22.77 4.01 28.69
N PRO A 128 -22.02 3.11 28.03
CA PRO A 128 -21.10 3.47 26.96
C PRO A 128 -21.84 4.27 25.87
N GLU A 129 -21.26 5.42 25.52
CA GLU A 129 -21.79 6.28 24.48
C GLU A 129 -21.54 5.62 23.12
N VAL A 130 -22.50 5.80 22.21
CA VAL A 130 -22.39 5.32 20.83
C VAL A 130 -22.19 6.54 19.95
N ARG A 131 -21.23 6.48 19.03
CA ARG A 131 -20.90 7.57 18.11
C ARG A 131 -20.69 7.05 16.69
N ILE A 132 -21.00 7.88 15.69
CA ILE A 132 -20.84 7.54 14.27
C ILE A 132 -19.36 7.55 13.90
N ASN A 133 -18.88 6.47 13.29
CA ASN A 133 -17.49 6.34 12.86
C ASN A 133 -17.32 6.41 11.34
N GLU A 134 -18.33 6.02 10.57
CA GLU A 134 -18.29 6.05 9.10
C GLU A 134 -19.71 5.98 8.52
N ILE A 135 -19.87 6.48 7.29
CA ILE A 135 -21.02 6.20 6.44
C ILE A 135 -20.50 5.49 5.19
N THR A 136 -21.04 4.30 4.91
CA THR A 136 -20.76 3.55 3.68
C THR A 136 -22.00 3.54 2.81
N ILE A 137 -21.85 3.86 1.53
CA ILE A 137 -22.90 3.93 0.53
C ILE A 137 -22.68 2.78 -0.45
N PHE A 138 -23.67 1.89 -0.54
CA PHE A 138 -23.68 0.77 -1.48
C PHE A 138 -24.60 1.14 -2.65
N GLU A 139 -24.03 1.32 -3.84
CA GLU A 139 -24.82 1.58 -5.04
C GLU A 139 -25.46 0.30 -5.57
N GLN A 140 -26.62 0.44 -6.22
CA GLN A 140 -27.35 -0.67 -6.85
C GLN A 140 -26.43 -1.44 -7.81
N GLY A 141 -26.50 -2.77 -7.75
CA GLY A 141 -25.61 -3.66 -8.52
C GLY A 141 -24.28 -3.98 -7.83
N GLY A 142 -23.92 -3.28 -6.74
CA GLY A 142 -22.70 -3.54 -5.97
C GLY A 142 -21.42 -3.06 -6.66
N ASP A 143 -21.54 -2.30 -7.75
CA ASP A 143 -20.41 -1.85 -8.58
C ASP A 143 -19.52 -0.83 -7.86
N GLN A 144 -20.06 -0.13 -6.86
CA GLN A 144 -19.33 0.84 -6.03
C GLN A 144 -19.74 0.69 -4.56
N VAL A 145 -18.74 0.67 -3.70
CA VAL A 145 -18.91 0.77 -2.25
C VAL A 145 -18.15 2.00 -1.80
N LYS A 146 -18.86 3.10 -1.56
CA LYS A 146 -18.30 4.42 -1.30
C LYS A 146 -18.28 4.69 0.19
N ARG A 147 -17.10 4.91 0.76
CA ARG A 147 -16.97 5.45 2.12
C ARG A 147 -16.92 6.96 2.07
N VAL A 148 -17.73 7.63 2.88
CA VAL A 148 -17.79 9.10 2.90
C VAL A 148 -16.43 9.70 3.24
N SER A 149 -15.68 9.08 4.16
CA SER A 149 -14.30 9.50 4.44
C SER A 149 -13.37 9.45 3.22
N ALA A 150 -13.49 8.43 2.38
CA ALA A 150 -12.71 8.29 1.16
C ALA A 150 -13.15 9.31 0.08
N MET A 151 -14.45 9.56 -0.04
CA MET A 151 -15.00 10.55 -0.97
C MET A 151 -14.46 11.96 -0.69
N PHE A 152 -14.37 12.37 0.58
CA PHE A 152 -13.86 13.69 0.93
C PHE A 152 -12.33 13.84 0.79
N ARG A 153 -11.58 12.75 0.94
CA ARG A 153 -10.11 12.83 1.14
C ARG A 153 -9.29 12.35 -0.05
N SER A 154 -9.83 11.46 -0.88
CA SER A 154 -9.08 10.79 -1.96
C SER A 154 -8.34 11.76 -2.87
N HIS A 155 -8.99 12.83 -3.33
CA HIS A 155 -8.38 13.80 -4.24
C HIS A 155 -7.27 14.60 -3.57
N ALA A 156 -7.45 15.04 -2.32
CA ALA A 156 -6.44 15.77 -1.57
C ALA A 156 -5.20 14.90 -1.30
N VAL A 157 -5.39 13.64 -0.90
CA VAL A 157 -4.29 12.69 -0.68
C VAL A 157 -3.50 12.47 -1.97
N VAL A 158 -4.19 12.30 -3.10
CA VAL A 158 -3.56 12.09 -4.40
C VAL A 158 -2.79 13.31 -4.88
N GLN A 159 -3.33 14.52 -4.70
CA GLN A 159 -2.62 15.76 -5.03
C GLN A 159 -1.36 15.92 -4.18
N LEU A 160 -1.46 15.71 -2.86
CA LEU A 160 -0.31 15.82 -1.96
C LEU A 160 0.76 14.77 -2.27
N PHE A 161 0.36 13.51 -2.52
CA PHE A 161 1.31 12.47 -2.88
C PHE A 161 1.96 12.73 -4.25
N GLY A 162 1.15 13.10 -5.26
CA GLY A 162 1.61 13.41 -6.61
C GLY A 162 2.64 14.54 -6.63
N ARG A 163 2.43 15.57 -5.80
CA ARG A 163 3.42 16.62 -5.58
C ARG A 163 4.66 16.11 -4.85
N ALA A 164 4.50 15.35 -3.77
CA ALA A 164 5.62 14.83 -2.99
C ALA A 164 6.52 13.90 -3.80
N ILE A 165 5.98 13.07 -4.70
CA ILE A 165 6.78 12.21 -5.58
C ILE A 165 7.51 13.01 -6.65
N TYR A 166 6.92 14.10 -7.15
CA TYR A 166 7.58 15.01 -8.09
C TYR A 166 8.73 15.78 -7.41
N GLU A 167 8.48 16.35 -6.23
CA GLU A 167 9.44 17.12 -5.44
C GLU A 167 10.46 16.25 -4.69
N ARG A 168 10.31 14.91 -4.73
CA ARG A 168 11.15 13.92 -4.02
C ARG A 168 11.14 14.12 -2.49
N ASP A 169 10.01 14.58 -1.93
CA ASP A 169 9.82 14.79 -0.49
C ASP A 169 9.55 13.45 0.21
N LEU A 170 10.63 12.75 0.56
CA LEU A 170 10.57 11.45 1.25
C LEU A 170 9.80 11.50 2.58
N PRO A 171 9.99 12.49 3.48
CA PRO A 171 9.16 12.63 4.68
C PRO A 171 7.66 12.65 4.41
N THR A 172 7.21 13.38 3.39
CA THR A 172 5.79 13.44 3.03
C THR A 172 5.32 12.14 2.38
N LEU A 173 6.11 11.54 1.49
CA LEU A 173 5.81 10.23 0.89
C LEU A 173 5.60 9.16 1.96
N LYS A 174 6.46 9.11 2.98
CA LYS A 174 6.32 8.16 4.10
C LYS A 174 5.00 8.30 4.84
N LYS A 175 4.59 9.54 5.13
CA LYS A 175 3.34 9.83 5.84
C LYS A 175 2.10 9.48 5.04
N LEU A 176 2.18 9.62 3.71
CA LEU A 176 1.05 9.39 2.81
C LEU A 176 1.01 7.97 2.26
N SER A 177 2.03 7.15 2.47
CA SER A 177 2.08 5.77 2.00
C SER A 177 1.51 4.76 3.00
N SER A 178 0.98 3.65 2.48
CA SER A 178 0.59 2.48 3.28
C SER A 178 1.78 1.88 4.02
N THR A 179 1.53 1.08 5.04
CA THR A 179 2.62 0.34 5.73
C THR A 179 3.34 -0.64 4.80
N ASP A 180 2.63 -1.27 3.85
CA ASP A 180 3.28 -2.14 2.85
C ASP A 180 4.22 -1.35 1.93
N PHE A 181 3.76 -0.20 1.42
CA PHE A 181 4.58 0.65 0.55
C PHE A 181 5.80 1.21 1.31
N ASN A 182 5.59 1.70 2.54
CA ASN A 182 6.69 2.13 3.41
C ASN A 182 7.71 1.02 3.64
N GLY A 183 7.26 -0.17 4.07
CA GLY A 183 8.14 -1.27 4.44
C GLY A 183 8.92 -1.87 3.27
N ARG A 184 8.42 -1.74 2.04
CA ARG A 184 9.08 -2.26 0.82
C ARG A 184 9.97 -1.25 0.12
N VAL A 185 9.77 0.04 0.35
CA VAL A 185 10.42 1.09 -0.43
C VAL A 185 11.03 2.15 0.47
N TRP A 186 10.22 2.83 1.28
CA TRP A 186 10.65 4.05 1.96
C TRP A 186 11.47 3.83 3.23
N ASP A 187 11.29 2.69 3.92
CA ASP A 187 12.01 2.37 5.15
C ASP A 187 13.41 1.80 4.92
N HIS A 188 13.81 1.63 3.66
CA HIS A 188 15.16 1.25 3.28
C HIS A 188 16.06 2.47 3.11
N GLU A 189 17.34 2.33 3.46
CA GLU A 189 18.37 3.38 3.28
C GLU A 189 18.48 3.83 1.81
N ALA A 190 18.24 2.90 0.87
CA ALA A 190 18.24 3.17 -0.57
C ALA A 190 17.19 4.23 -0.98
N ALA A 191 16.14 4.46 -0.19
CA ALA A 191 15.14 5.49 -0.46
C ALA A 191 15.72 6.91 -0.53
N ALA A 192 16.87 7.17 0.11
CA ALA A 192 17.56 8.45 0.01
C ALA A 192 17.99 8.79 -1.44
N LEU A 193 18.15 7.77 -2.30
CA LEU A 193 18.53 7.95 -3.69
C LEU A 193 17.36 8.36 -4.58
N LEU A 194 16.14 8.37 -4.03
CA LEU A 194 14.99 8.95 -4.70
C LEU A 194 15.28 10.38 -5.15
N GLY A 195 16.13 11.16 -4.47
CA GLY A 195 16.46 12.53 -4.88
C GLY A 195 17.22 12.65 -6.22
N VAL A 196 17.94 11.60 -6.64
CA VAL A 196 18.80 11.62 -7.84
C VAL A 196 18.36 10.64 -8.92
N MET A 197 17.43 9.74 -8.61
CA MET A 197 16.95 8.73 -9.54
C MET A 197 16.08 9.35 -10.65
N PRO A 198 16.24 8.94 -11.92
CA PRO A 198 15.34 9.36 -12.98
C PRO A 198 13.94 8.75 -12.78
N LEU A 199 12.90 9.59 -12.81
CA LEU A 199 11.49 9.18 -12.78
C LEU A 199 10.72 9.89 -13.91
N PRO A 200 11.01 9.56 -15.18
CA PRO A 200 10.40 10.24 -16.33
C PRO A 200 8.89 10.03 -16.41
N GLU A 201 8.33 9.06 -15.69
CA GLU A 201 6.89 8.80 -15.65
C GLU A 201 6.10 9.82 -14.83
N ILE A 202 6.77 10.56 -13.93
CA ILE A 202 6.18 11.62 -13.11
C ILE A 202 6.56 12.97 -13.71
N GLU A 203 5.78 13.41 -14.69
CA GLU A 203 6.13 14.56 -15.55
C GLU A 203 5.78 15.92 -14.94
N SER A 204 4.80 15.97 -14.02
CA SER A 204 4.24 17.22 -13.49
C SER A 204 3.85 17.05 -12.02
N PRO A 205 3.98 18.10 -11.18
CA PRO A 205 3.39 18.10 -9.84
C PRO A 205 1.88 18.32 -9.86
N GLU A 206 1.34 18.88 -10.95
CA GLU A 206 -0.10 19.14 -11.09
C GLU A 206 -0.83 17.86 -11.48
N VAL A 207 -1.81 17.49 -10.65
CA VAL A 207 -2.63 16.31 -10.82
C VAL A 207 -4.06 16.73 -11.11
N ARG A 208 -4.63 16.27 -12.23
CA ARG A 208 -6.03 16.49 -12.58
C ARG A 208 -6.80 15.18 -12.56
N VAL A 209 -7.80 15.10 -11.68
CA VAL A 209 -8.63 13.90 -11.54
C VAL A 209 -9.48 13.69 -12.79
N ILE A 210 -9.43 12.47 -13.32
CA ILE A 210 -10.23 12.01 -14.47
C ILE A 210 -11.41 11.19 -13.96
N SER A 211 -11.14 10.22 -13.08
CA SER A 211 -12.18 9.35 -12.52
C SER A 211 -11.78 8.86 -11.12
N THR A 212 -12.79 8.42 -10.36
CA THR A 212 -12.60 7.79 -9.05
C THR A 212 -13.51 6.59 -8.93
N VAL A 213 -12.95 5.47 -8.50
CA VAL A 213 -13.65 4.20 -8.28
C VAL A 213 -13.47 3.80 -6.82
N PHE A 214 -14.58 3.54 -6.13
CA PHE A 214 -14.60 3.16 -4.73
C PHE A 214 -14.99 1.69 -4.56
N ARG A 215 -14.12 0.93 -3.89
CA ARG A 215 -14.28 -0.50 -3.59
C ARG A 215 -14.14 -0.74 -2.09
N GLY A 216 -14.93 -0.02 -1.29
CA GLY A 216 -14.95 -0.12 0.16
C GLY A 216 -13.69 0.46 0.79
N ASP A 217 -12.79 -0.40 1.25
CA ASP A 217 -11.51 -0.01 1.84
C ASP A 217 -10.47 0.45 0.81
N THR A 218 -10.68 0.15 -0.47
CA THR A 218 -9.80 0.58 -1.56
C THR A 218 -10.47 1.65 -2.40
N THR A 219 -9.73 2.69 -2.76
CA THR A 219 -10.18 3.74 -3.68
C THR A 219 -9.14 3.92 -4.78
N GLU A 220 -9.56 3.81 -6.04
CA GLU A 220 -8.71 4.02 -7.20
C GLU A 220 -9.02 5.40 -7.79
N VAL A 221 -8.01 6.27 -7.85
CA VAL A 221 -8.14 7.62 -8.44
C VAL A 221 -7.30 7.68 -9.69
N THR A 222 -7.95 7.75 -10.85
CA THR A 222 -7.25 7.93 -12.13
C THR A 222 -7.11 9.40 -12.41
N VAL A 223 -5.89 9.81 -12.72
CA VAL A 223 -5.52 11.21 -12.90
C VAL A 223 -4.68 11.38 -14.16
N SER A 224 -4.70 12.60 -14.71
CA SER A 224 -3.67 13.05 -15.64
C SER A 224 -2.58 13.80 -14.88
N GLN A 225 -1.33 13.42 -15.15
CA GLN A 225 -0.13 14.02 -14.57
C GLN A 225 0.86 14.27 -15.71
N GLY A 226 0.85 15.51 -16.24
CA GLY A 226 1.52 15.83 -17.50
C GLY A 226 0.79 15.21 -18.70
N SER A 227 1.50 14.47 -19.53
CA SER A 227 0.93 13.82 -20.72
C SER A 227 0.34 12.43 -20.46
N ARG A 228 0.50 11.90 -19.24
CA ARG A 228 0.16 10.51 -18.90
C ARG A 228 -1.05 10.40 -18.00
N ALA A 229 -1.81 9.33 -18.20
CA ALA A 229 -2.80 8.86 -17.23
C ALA A 229 -2.14 7.88 -16.25
N THR A 230 -2.39 8.07 -14.96
CA THR A 230 -1.88 7.23 -13.88
C THR A 230 -2.99 6.96 -12.86
N THR A 231 -3.01 5.79 -12.24
CA THR A 231 -4.04 5.45 -11.24
C THR A 231 -3.41 5.29 -9.87
N TYR A 232 -3.82 6.12 -8.92
CA TYR A 232 -3.41 6.03 -7.52
C TYR A 232 -4.33 5.07 -6.80
N VAL A 233 -3.77 4.04 -6.19
CA VAL A 233 -4.50 3.06 -5.39
C VAL A 233 -4.37 3.48 -3.93
N LEU A 234 -5.49 3.86 -3.33
CA LEU A 234 -5.58 4.28 -1.94
C LEU A 234 -6.19 3.16 -1.11
N GLY A 235 -5.66 2.96 0.09
CA GLY A 235 -6.22 2.06 1.10
C GLY A 235 -6.58 2.81 2.36
N LEU A 236 -7.66 2.40 3.02
CA LEU A 236 -7.95 2.86 4.38
C LEU A 236 -7.14 2.05 5.40
N GLN A 237 -6.30 2.72 6.17
CA GLN A 237 -5.48 2.12 7.21
C GLN A 237 -5.58 2.97 8.48
N ASN A 238 -6.01 2.39 9.61
CA ASN A 238 -6.18 3.11 10.88
C ASN A 238 -7.04 4.38 10.75
N SER A 239 -8.10 4.34 9.94
CA SER A 239 -8.95 5.49 9.59
C SER A 239 -8.26 6.60 8.77
N TRP A 240 -7.05 6.35 8.27
CA TRP A 240 -6.34 7.22 7.33
C TRP A 240 -6.40 6.66 5.93
N LEU A 241 -6.69 7.53 4.97
CA LEU A 241 -6.56 7.19 3.56
C LEU A 241 -5.10 7.41 3.15
N VAL A 242 -4.44 6.34 2.72
CA VAL A 242 -3.02 6.33 2.35
C VAL A 242 -2.85 5.70 0.97
N VAL A 243 -1.80 6.09 0.26
CA VAL A 243 -1.43 5.54 -1.05
C VAL A 243 -0.75 4.19 -0.85
N ASP A 244 -1.38 3.14 -1.36
CA ASP A 244 -0.79 1.81 -1.40
C ASP A 244 0.10 1.60 -2.63
N ASP A 245 -0.28 2.16 -3.77
CA ASP A 245 0.48 2.06 -5.01
C ASP A 245 0.11 3.15 -6.01
N VAL A 246 0.94 3.33 -7.04
CA VAL A 246 0.64 4.14 -8.23
C VAL A 246 0.83 3.27 -9.47
N ILE A 247 -0.24 3.08 -10.24
CA ILE A 247 -0.24 2.31 -11.46
C ILE A 247 0.10 3.22 -12.64
N LEU A 248 1.25 2.95 -13.23
CA LEU A 248 1.84 3.60 -14.39
C LEU A 248 1.69 2.66 -15.60
N PRO A 249 0.91 3.03 -16.63
CA PRO A 249 0.78 2.22 -17.84
C PRO A 249 2.14 2.06 -18.54
N SER A 250 2.66 0.82 -18.59
CA SER A 250 3.90 0.49 -19.28
C SER A 250 3.87 -0.95 -19.77
N HIS A 251 4.32 -1.18 -21.01
CA HIS A 251 4.42 -2.53 -21.60
C HIS A 251 5.77 -3.20 -21.35
N LYS A 252 6.81 -2.42 -21.03
CA LYS A 252 8.18 -2.93 -20.89
C LYS A 252 8.63 -3.06 -19.43
N ARG A 253 7.81 -2.68 -18.46
CA ARG A 253 8.15 -2.66 -17.03
C ARG A 253 6.92 -3.00 -16.18
N PRO A 254 7.09 -3.39 -14.90
CA PRO A 254 5.97 -3.45 -13.97
C PRO A 254 5.13 -2.17 -14.01
N THR A 255 3.81 -2.32 -14.01
CA THR A 255 2.91 -1.16 -13.99
C THR A 255 2.88 -0.49 -12.62
N SER A 256 3.19 -1.21 -11.56
CA SER A 256 3.25 -0.70 -10.19
C SER A 256 4.52 0.13 -9.96
N LEU A 257 4.37 1.40 -9.58
CA LEU A 257 5.45 2.26 -9.12
C LEU A 257 6.11 1.65 -7.88
N LYS A 258 5.34 1.13 -6.92
CA LYS A 258 5.86 0.46 -5.72
C LYS A 258 6.83 -0.67 -6.09
N LYS A 259 6.43 -1.56 -7.01
CA LYS A 259 7.27 -2.66 -7.49
C LYS A 259 8.50 -2.17 -8.28
N ASN A 260 8.35 -1.12 -9.09
CA ASN A 260 9.49 -0.53 -9.81
C ASN A 260 10.52 0.03 -8.82
N LEU A 261 10.08 0.76 -7.80
CA LEU A 261 10.99 1.36 -6.82
C LEU A 261 11.67 0.32 -5.93
N GLU A 262 10.93 -0.71 -5.50
CA GLU A 262 11.49 -1.85 -4.76
C GLU A 262 12.65 -2.53 -5.53
N LEU A 263 12.54 -2.57 -6.86
CA LEU A 263 13.56 -3.15 -7.74
C LEU A 263 14.72 -2.18 -8.02
N LEU A 264 14.40 -0.92 -8.35
CA LEU A 264 15.38 0.04 -8.86
C LEU A 264 16.20 0.72 -7.77
N LEU A 265 15.63 1.00 -6.60
CA LEU A 265 16.37 1.70 -5.53
C LEU A 265 17.61 0.90 -5.08
N PRO A 266 17.57 -0.42 -4.83
CA PRO A 266 18.77 -1.19 -4.52
C PRO A 266 19.82 -1.18 -5.63
N MET A 267 19.39 -1.20 -6.91
CA MET A 267 20.30 -1.08 -8.05
C MET A 267 21.01 0.28 -8.05
N TYR A 268 20.28 1.38 -7.88
CA TYR A 268 20.90 2.71 -7.78
C TYR A 268 21.80 2.83 -6.55
N ALA A 269 21.47 2.16 -5.45
CA ALA A 269 22.30 2.13 -4.25
C ALA A 269 23.61 1.38 -4.47
N PHE A 270 23.55 0.25 -5.17
CA PHE A 270 24.75 -0.44 -5.63
C PHE A 270 25.61 0.45 -6.55
N THR A 271 25.01 1.09 -7.57
CA THR A 271 25.73 1.99 -8.48
C THR A 271 26.35 3.18 -7.76
N SER A 272 25.63 3.79 -6.81
CA SER A 272 26.17 4.89 -6.01
C SER A 272 27.30 4.42 -5.09
N SER A 273 27.26 3.16 -4.62
CA SER A 273 28.32 2.59 -3.78
C SER A 273 29.59 2.36 -4.62
N LEU A 274 29.43 1.89 -5.87
CA LEU A 274 30.53 1.78 -6.83
C LEU A 274 31.18 3.14 -7.10
N TYR A 275 30.38 4.17 -7.36
CA TYR A 275 30.89 5.51 -7.68
C TYR A 275 31.63 6.18 -6.52
N ARG A 276 31.27 5.86 -5.27
CA ARG A 276 31.84 6.47 -4.06
C ARG A 276 32.94 5.65 -3.41
N ASP A 277 33.38 4.57 -4.04
CA ASP A 277 34.29 3.58 -3.46
C ASP A 277 33.81 3.02 -2.09
N ASP A 278 32.49 2.89 -1.91
CA ASP A 278 31.87 2.40 -0.68
C ASP A 278 31.70 0.88 -0.70
N LEU A 279 32.72 0.17 -0.23
CA LEU A 279 32.70 -1.30 -0.13
C LEU A 279 31.58 -1.83 0.79
N ARG A 280 31.17 -1.08 1.83
CA ARG A 280 30.10 -1.53 2.73
C ARG A 280 28.75 -1.48 2.05
N GLY A 281 28.51 -0.42 1.27
CA GLY A 281 27.34 -0.31 0.40
C GLY A 281 27.29 -1.47 -0.62
N LEU A 282 28.41 -1.80 -1.26
CA LEU A 282 28.48 -2.93 -2.20
C LEU A 282 28.14 -4.27 -1.55
N LEU A 283 28.67 -4.56 -0.36
CA LEU A 283 28.31 -5.75 0.42
C LEU A 283 26.83 -5.78 0.82
N THR A 284 26.20 -4.62 0.95
CA THR A 284 24.79 -4.53 1.36
C THR A 284 23.85 -4.79 0.19
N TYR A 285 24.21 -4.36 -1.02
CA TYR A 285 23.35 -4.37 -2.21
C TYR A 285 23.77 -5.41 -3.27
N SER A 286 24.72 -6.28 -2.97
CA SER A 286 25.13 -7.38 -3.83
C SER A 286 24.55 -8.71 -3.35
N ALA A 287 24.35 -9.63 -4.28
CA ALA A 287 23.99 -11.00 -3.99
C ALA A 287 25.16 -11.75 -3.36
N ASP A 288 24.86 -12.78 -2.57
CA ASP A 288 25.85 -13.57 -1.83
C ASP A 288 26.96 -14.16 -2.72
N ALA A 289 26.61 -14.53 -3.96
CA ALA A 289 27.59 -15.02 -4.94
C ALA A 289 28.62 -13.94 -5.34
N LEU A 290 28.16 -12.74 -5.71
CA LEU A 290 29.03 -11.63 -6.09
C LEU A 290 29.89 -11.17 -4.90
N ASP A 291 29.28 -11.09 -3.72
CA ASP A 291 29.93 -10.79 -2.44
C ASP A 291 31.13 -11.72 -2.17
N LYS A 292 30.89 -13.03 -2.22
CA LYS A 292 31.90 -14.03 -1.89
C LYS A 292 33.04 -14.07 -2.91
N ILE A 293 32.70 -13.91 -4.19
CA ILE A 293 33.67 -13.98 -5.29
C ILE A 293 34.54 -12.72 -5.34
N VAL A 294 33.96 -11.55 -5.08
CA VAL A 294 34.63 -10.26 -5.31
C VAL A 294 34.81 -9.48 -4.01
N TRP A 295 33.72 -8.97 -3.41
CA TRP A 295 33.81 -7.91 -2.39
C TRP A 295 34.48 -8.35 -1.09
N ARG A 296 34.31 -9.60 -0.68
CA ARG A 296 34.99 -10.13 0.52
C ARG A 296 36.48 -10.38 0.31
N GLN A 297 36.93 -10.43 -0.94
CA GLN A 297 38.33 -10.65 -1.29
C GLN A 297 39.15 -9.36 -1.28
N VAL A 298 38.53 -8.17 -1.25
CA VAL A 298 39.21 -6.88 -1.47
C VAL A 298 38.97 -5.91 -0.32
N ASP A 299 39.95 -5.06 -0.02
CA ASP A 299 39.86 -4.02 1.03
C ASP A 299 39.31 -2.68 0.52
N HIS A 300 39.27 -2.50 -0.80
CA HIS A 300 38.76 -1.30 -1.47
C HIS A 300 37.98 -1.71 -2.72
N VAL A 301 37.15 -0.79 -3.23
CA VAL A 301 36.44 -1.01 -4.49
C VAL A 301 37.46 -1.02 -5.64
N PRO A 302 37.57 -2.11 -6.41
CA PRO A 302 38.49 -2.17 -7.54
C PRO A 302 38.09 -1.15 -8.60
N GLN A 303 39.07 -0.52 -9.25
CA GLN A 303 38.79 0.39 -10.37
C GLN A 303 38.10 -0.37 -11.50
N LEU A 304 36.84 -0.02 -11.76
CA LEU A 304 36.06 -0.55 -12.87
C LEU A 304 36.29 0.28 -14.13
N GLN A 305 35.88 -0.24 -15.29
CA GLN A 305 35.88 0.55 -16.51
C GLN A 305 34.99 1.79 -16.32
N THR A 306 35.52 2.97 -16.66
CA THR A 306 34.87 4.27 -16.43
C THR A 306 33.46 4.35 -17.03
N ASP A 307 33.21 3.58 -18.10
CA ASP A 307 31.94 3.59 -18.83
C ASP A 307 30.82 2.81 -18.13
N LEU A 308 31.15 1.93 -17.17
CA LEU A 308 30.17 1.10 -16.48
C LEU A 308 29.21 1.92 -15.62
N VAL A 309 29.73 2.82 -14.79
CA VAL A 309 28.90 3.67 -13.92
C VAL A 309 28.01 4.57 -14.77
N SER A 310 28.55 5.12 -15.85
CA SER A 310 27.79 5.94 -16.80
C SER A 310 26.65 5.16 -17.43
N ALA A 311 26.88 3.91 -17.85
CA ALA A 311 25.85 3.03 -18.40
C ALA A 311 24.76 2.69 -17.37
N LEU A 312 25.12 2.50 -16.10
CA LEU A 312 24.18 2.22 -15.01
C LEU A 312 23.29 3.40 -14.61
N MET A 313 23.65 4.61 -15.03
CA MET A 313 22.87 5.83 -14.78
C MET A 313 21.92 6.18 -15.93
N LEU A 314 21.94 5.41 -17.02
CA LEU A 314 21.01 5.60 -18.13
C LEU A 314 19.56 5.29 -17.72
N PRO A 315 18.56 5.86 -18.42
CA PRO A 315 17.16 5.54 -18.16
C PRO A 315 16.88 4.04 -18.35
N VAL A 316 16.01 3.49 -17.51
CA VAL A 316 15.52 2.11 -17.68
C VAL A 316 14.82 1.99 -19.03
N GLU A 317 15.14 0.98 -19.82
CA GLU A 317 14.40 0.66 -21.04
C GLU A 317 13.32 -0.39 -20.74
N SER A 318 13.72 -1.48 -20.09
CA SER A 318 12.83 -2.59 -19.80
C SER A 318 13.20 -3.32 -18.50
N VAL A 319 12.21 -4.03 -17.96
CA VAL A 319 12.36 -4.93 -16.81
C VAL A 319 11.68 -6.23 -17.17
N LYS A 320 12.45 -7.33 -17.16
CA LYS A 320 11.94 -8.68 -17.39
C LYS A 320 12.08 -9.49 -16.11
N ALA A 321 10.99 -10.12 -15.67
CA ALA A 321 11.05 -11.12 -14.62
C ALA A 321 11.29 -12.48 -15.28
N GLU A 322 12.48 -13.06 -15.06
CA GLU A 322 12.90 -14.36 -15.59
C GLU A 322 13.41 -15.18 -14.40
N GLU A 323 12.58 -16.04 -13.80
CA GLU A 323 13.00 -16.77 -12.59
C GLU A 323 14.32 -17.54 -12.82
N PRO A 324 15.31 -17.40 -11.90
CA PRO A 324 15.24 -16.76 -10.57
C PRO A 324 15.58 -15.25 -10.52
N TRP A 325 15.74 -14.60 -11.68
CA TRP A 325 16.23 -13.23 -11.84
C TRP A 325 15.14 -12.21 -12.19
N SER A 326 15.43 -10.94 -11.91
CA SER A 326 14.80 -9.79 -12.54
C SER A 326 15.87 -9.03 -13.31
N ILE A 327 15.70 -8.92 -14.63
CA ILE A 327 16.68 -8.32 -15.52
C ILE A 327 16.22 -6.91 -15.87
N VAL A 328 17.01 -5.92 -15.45
CA VAL A 328 16.79 -4.50 -15.77
C VAL A 328 17.72 -4.12 -16.91
N GLN A 329 17.15 -3.64 -18.02
CA GLN A 329 17.91 -3.09 -19.14
C GLN A 329 17.87 -1.57 -19.07
N LEU A 330 19.03 -0.93 -19.19
CA LEU A 330 19.25 0.51 -19.12
C LEU A 330 19.84 0.99 -20.45
N GLY A 331 19.42 2.16 -20.92
CA GLY A 331 19.95 2.75 -22.16
C GLY A 331 19.23 2.29 -23.43
N ASN A 332 20.01 1.99 -24.47
CA ASN A 332 19.50 1.58 -25.78
C ASN A 332 20.38 0.49 -26.41
N LYS A 333 20.14 0.15 -27.68
CA LYS A 333 20.88 -0.89 -28.39
C LYS A 333 22.35 -0.58 -28.61
N ASP A 334 22.72 0.70 -28.66
CA ASP A 334 24.09 1.13 -28.94
C ASP A 334 24.90 1.25 -27.66
N VAL A 335 24.29 1.76 -26.58
CA VAL A 335 24.95 1.96 -25.28
C VAL A 335 23.97 1.61 -24.18
N GLY A 336 24.39 0.75 -23.26
CA GLY A 336 23.51 0.34 -22.18
C GLY A 336 24.15 -0.58 -21.16
N ALA A 337 23.33 -0.95 -20.19
CA ALA A 337 23.67 -1.93 -19.17
C ALA A 337 22.50 -2.88 -18.93
N GLU A 338 22.84 -4.09 -18.53
CA GLU A 338 21.95 -5.15 -18.10
C GLU A 338 22.30 -5.48 -16.66
N VAL A 339 21.36 -5.28 -15.75
CA VAL A 339 21.52 -5.59 -14.33
C VAL A 339 20.66 -6.79 -14.00
N LYS A 340 21.30 -7.87 -13.54
CA LYS A 340 20.61 -9.05 -13.02
C LYS A 340 20.41 -8.87 -11.52
N LEU A 341 19.16 -8.81 -11.10
CA LEU A 341 18.76 -8.72 -9.71
C LEU A 341 18.18 -10.06 -9.25
N VAL A 342 18.46 -10.44 -8.01
CA VAL A 342 17.83 -11.59 -7.35
C VAL A 342 17.16 -11.15 -6.07
N ARG A 343 16.08 -11.83 -5.71
CA ARG A 343 15.41 -11.62 -4.44
C ARG A 343 16.08 -12.46 -3.36
N GLU A 344 16.72 -11.80 -2.40
CA GLU A 344 17.26 -12.43 -1.19
C GLU A 344 16.43 -11.99 0.02
N GLY A 345 15.63 -12.90 0.57
CA GLY A 345 14.67 -12.58 1.61
C GLY A 345 13.62 -11.58 1.11
N LYS A 346 13.56 -10.39 1.72
CA LYS A 346 12.57 -9.35 1.40
C LYS A 346 13.07 -8.28 0.42
N ARG A 347 14.31 -8.35 -0.07
CA ARG A 347 14.93 -7.29 -0.89
C ARG A 347 15.50 -7.83 -2.19
N PHE A 348 15.57 -6.98 -3.21
CA PHE A 348 16.36 -7.23 -4.40
C PHE A 348 17.81 -6.79 -4.18
N VAL A 349 18.74 -7.59 -4.70
CA VAL A 349 20.18 -7.32 -4.67
C VAL A 349 20.80 -7.61 -6.04
N VAL A 350 21.89 -6.91 -6.35
CA VAL A 350 22.62 -7.04 -7.62
C VAL A 350 23.44 -8.31 -7.64
N HIS A 351 23.15 -9.18 -8.59
CA HIS A 351 23.93 -10.39 -8.81
C HIS A 351 25.04 -10.20 -9.83
N ASP A 352 24.73 -9.58 -10.95
CA ASP A 352 25.70 -9.33 -12.01
C ASP A 352 25.29 -8.14 -12.87
N ILE A 353 26.28 -7.56 -13.55
CA ILE A 353 26.11 -6.42 -14.43
C ILE A 353 26.86 -6.68 -15.73
N GLY A 354 26.14 -6.59 -16.84
CA GLY A 354 26.70 -6.46 -18.17
C GLY A 354 26.61 -5.01 -18.63
N ALA A 355 27.62 -4.49 -19.32
CA ALA A 355 27.58 -3.19 -19.99
C ALA A 355 28.09 -3.30 -21.41
N TRP A 356 27.58 -2.48 -22.32
CA TRP A 356 28.03 -2.43 -23.70
C TRP A 356 28.06 -0.99 -24.22
N ASP A 357 29.01 -0.73 -25.11
CA ASP A 357 29.02 0.44 -25.98
C ASP A 357 29.47 -0.01 -27.38
N ALA A 358 28.50 -0.18 -28.28
CA ALA A 358 28.70 -0.61 -29.67
C ALA A 358 29.51 0.41 -30.50
N ARG A 359 29.73 1.63 -30.00
CA ARG A 359 30.60 2.64 -30.64
C ARG A 359 32.07 2.38 -30.33
N THR A 360 32.35 1.66 -29.24
CA THR A 360 33.70 1.22 -28.87
C THR A 360 33.90 -0.23 -29.30
N MET A 361 35.11 -0.60 -29.76
CA MET A 361 35.40 -2.00 -30.14
C MET A 361 35.46 -2.97 -28.94
N THR A 362 35.26 -2.47 -27.72
CA THR A 362 35.09 -3.26 -26.50
C THR A 362 33.73 -3.93 -26.51
N ALA A 363 33.71 -5.14 -27.07
CA ALA A 363 32.61 -6.08 -26.94
C ALA A 363 32.30 -6.31 -25.45
N ARG A 364 31.06 -6.00 -25.05
CA ARG A 364 30.37 -6.34 -23.80
C ARG A 364 31.27 -6.63 -22.58
N TYR A 365 31.22 -5.75 -21.58
CA TYR A 365 31.83 -5.94 -20.28
C TYR A 365 30.89 -6.68 -19.33
N ASP A 366 31.25 -7.88 -18.89
CA ASP A 366 30.55 -8.60 -17.80
C ASP A 366 31.35 -8.45 -16.50
N MET A 367 30.76 -7.76 -15.52
CA MET A 367 31.45 -7.26 -14.32
C MET A 367 31.99 -8.39 -13.45
N MET A 368 31.14 -9.35 -13.06
CA MET A 368 31.54 -10.41 -12.15
C MET A 368 32.66 -11.28 -12.75
N GLN A 369 32.55 -11.64 -14.03
CA GLN A 369 33.57 -12.42 -14.72
C GLN A 369 34.89 -11.66 -14.85
N SER A 370 34.83 -10.37 -15.19
CA SER A 370 36.01 -9.51 -15.33
C SER A 370 36.74 -9.32 -14.01
N LEU A 371 36.01 -9.04 -12.92
CA LEU A 371 36.59 -8.88 -11.59
C LEU A 371 37.19 -10.18 -11.07
N ARG A 372 36.51 -11.31 -11.26
CA ARG A 372 37.04 -12.62 -10.90
C ARG A 372 38.34 -12.93 -11.63
N HIS A 373 38.42 -12.64 -12.93
CA HIS A 373 39.64 -12.86 -13.71
C HIS A 373 40.80 -11.99 -13.20
N ARG A 374 40.53 -10.70 -12.94
CA ARG A 374 41.53 -9.75 -12.42
C ARG A 374 42.06 -10.13 -11.03
N LEU A 375 41.18 -10.64 -10.15
CA LEU A 375 41.59 -11.21 -8.86
C LEU A 375 42.47 -12.45 -9.05
N ALA A 376 42.11 -13.34 -9.98
CA ALA A 376 42.86 -14.58 -10.22
C ALA A 376 44.26 -14.35 -10.79
N ILE A 377 44.45 -13.32 -11.62
CA ILE A 377 45.77 -12.94 -12.17
C ILE A 377 46.57 -12.01 -11.26
N GLY A 378 46.01 -11.60 -10.11
CA GLY A 378 46.68 -10.73 -9.13
C GLY A 378 46.70 -9.24 -9.49
N ASP A 379 45.89 -8.80 -10.45
CA ASP A 379 45.76 -7.38 -10.83
C ASP A 379 45.00 -6.56 -9.77
N ILE A 380 44.18 -7.23 -8.96
CA ILE A 380 43.51 -6.63 -7.80
C ILE A 380 44.11 -7.25 -6.53
N PRO A 381 44.61 -6.44 -5.58
CA PRO A 381 45.19 -6.96 -4.34
C PRO A 381 44.10 -7.59 -3.46
N VAL A 382 44.36 -8.81 -3.00
CA VAL A 382 43.46 -9.59 -2.13
C VAL A 382 43.80 -9.36 -0.66
N LYS A 383 42.78 -9.32 0.22
CA LYS A 383 42.97 -9.26 1.68
C LYS A 383 43.88 -10.38 2.14
N THR A 384 45.07 -10.06 2.61
CA THR A 384 46.03 -11.07 3.08
C THR A 384 45.76 -11.40 4.55
N TYR A 385 44.81 -12.31 4.81
CA TYR A 385 44.59 -12.83 6.16
C TYR A 385 45.56 -13.97 6.47
N GLY A 386 46.85 -13.70 6.74
CA GLY A 386 47.77 -14.62 7.45
C GLY A 386 47.89 -16.10 7.02
N GLN A 387 47.24 -16.52 5.94
CA GLN A 387 47.15 -17.86 5.40
C GLN A 387 46.95 -17.73 3.89
N SER A 388 47.71 -18.51 3.13
CA SER A 388 47.76 -18.48 1.67
C SER A 388 46.36 -18.56 1.03
N PRO A 389 46.08 -17.77 -0.02
CA PRO A 389 44.77 -17.76 -0.65
C PRO A 389 44.56 -19.04 -1.46
N SER A 390 43.66 -19.91 -0.99
CA SER A 390 42.97 -20.87 -1.85
C SER A 390 41.96 -20.09 -2.69
N VAL A 391 42.39 -19.53 -3.81
CA VAL A 391 41.47 -19.08 -4.86
C VAL A 391 40.65 -20.31 -5.26
N MET A 392 39.34 -20.30 -5.00
CA MET A 392 38.43 -21.40 -5.40
C MET A 392 38.58 -21.66 -6.91
N GLN A 393 39.28 -22.74 -7.26
CA GLN A 393 39.34 -23.25 -8.63
C GLN A 393 38.00 -23.88 -9.02
N ALA A 394 37.69 -23.76 -10.31
CA ALA A 394 36.44 -24.14 -10.94
C ALA A 394 36.09 -25.62 -10.74
N GLY A 395 34.91 -25.88 -10.18
CA GLY A 395 34.37 -27.23 -10.01
C GLY A 395 33.20 -27.31 -9.02
N ALA A 396 32.32 -26.31 -8.97
CA ALA A 396 31.07 -26.38 -8.25
C ALA A 396 30.11 -25.36 -8.84
N GLU A 397 29.56 -25.71 -10.01
CA GLU A 397 28.26 -25.18 -10.40
C GLU A 397 27.30 -25.60 -9.27
N VAL A 398 26.84 -24.63 -8.48
CA VAL A 398 25.82 -24.88 -7.47
C VAL A 398 24.54 -25.18 -8.24
N ALA A 399 24.27 -26.47 -8.45
CA ALA A 399 22.93 -26.92 -8.79
C ALA A 399 21.97 -26.34 -7.75
N ALA A 400 20.91 -25.69 -8.24
CA ALA A 400 19.81 -25.25 -7.39
C ALA A 400 19.37 -26.43 -6.50
N PRO A 401 19.00 -26.19 -5.23
CA PRO A 401 18.44 -27.25 -4.41
C PRO A 401 17.15 -27.74 -5.08
N THR A 402 17.19 -28.94 -5.64
CA THR A 402 16.01 -29.68 -6.07
C THR A 402 15.18 -29.90 -4.82
N GLN A 403 14.10 -29.13 -4.64
CA GLN A 403 13.06 -29.50 -3.70
C GLN A 403 12.33 -30.69 -4.29
N ASP A 404 12.52 -31.87 -3.68
CA ASP A 404 11.63 -33.02 -3.88
C ASP A 404 10.24 -32.64 -3.38
N VAL A 405 9.40 -32.15 -4.28
CA VAL A 405 7.96 -32.04 -4.05
C VAL A 405 7.35 -33.39 -4.36
N ALA A 406 6.97 -34.11 -3.30
CA ALA A 406 6.12 -35.29 -3.41
C ALA A 406 4.83 -34.92 -4.17
N PRO A 407 4.33 -35.79 -5.08
CA PRO A 407 3.13 -35.49 -5.85
C PRO A 407 1.91 -35.49 -4.92
N ALA A 408 1.37 -34.31 -4.66
CA ALA A 408 0.05 -34.18 -4.05
C ALA A 408 -1.01 -34.49 -5.11
N THR A 409 -1.41 -35.76 -5.18
CA THR A 409 -2.69 -36.17 -5.76
C THR A 409 -3.82 -35.60 -4.92
N SER A 410 -4.55 -34.61 -5.43
CA SER A 410 -6.03 -34.53 -5.37
C SER A 410 -6.54 -33.35 -6.22
N PRO A 411 -7.66 -33.53 -6.95
CA PRO A 411 -8.16 -32.59 -7.95
C PRO A 411 -8.92 -31.41 -7.34
N ILE A 412 -8.73 -30.23 -7.93
CA ILE A 412 -9.57 -29.05 -7.68
C ILE A 412 -10.93 -29.31 -8.33
N GLN A 413 -11.98 -29.40 -7.51
CA GLN A 413 -13.36 -29.29 -7.96
C GLN A 413 -13.60 -27.89 -8.56
N GLN A 414 -13.91 -27.84 -9.84
CA GLN A 414 -14.52 -26.67 -10.47
C GLN A 414 -15.96 -26.54 -9.94
N SER A 415 -16.23 -25.53 -9.12
CA SER A 415 -17.60 -25.09 -8.86
C SER A 415 -18.09 -24.26 -10.06
N VAL A 416 -19.01 -24.86 -10.80
CA VAL A 416 -19.80 -24.28 -11.88
C VAL A 416 -20.73 -23.23 -11.29
N TYR A 417 -20.70 -22.01 -11.83
CA TYR A 417 -21.80 -21.05 -11.68
C TYR A 417 -22.84 -21.37 -12.74
N GLU A 418 -23.97 -21.94 -12.30
CA GLU A 418 -25.18 -22.09 -13.11
C GLU A 418 -26.08 -20.89 -12.78
N VAL A 419 -26.43 -20.13 -13.82
CA VAL A 419 -27.31 -18.97 -13.75
C VAL A 419 -28.74 -19.47 -14.01
N GLU A 420 -29.58 -19.47 -12.98
CA GLU A 420 -31.03 -19.64 -13.16
C GLU A 420 -31.65 -18.31 -13.61
N VAL A 421 -32.32 -18.35 -14.76
CA VAL A 421 -33.21 -17.29 -15.26
C VAL A 421 -34.63 -17.67 -14.85
N PRO A 422 -35.40 -16.82 -14.15
CA PRO A 422 -36.79 -17.10 -13.86
C PRO A 422 -37.70 -16.74 -15.04
N GLN A 423 -38.65 -17.63 -15.33
CA GLN A 423 -39.81 -17.38 -16.20
C GLN A 423 -40.91 -16.64 -15.45
#